data_AF-A0A5S4F6J0-F1
#
_entry.id   AF-A0A5S4F6J0-F1
#
_cell.length_a   1.000
_cell.length_b   1.000
_cell.length_c   1.000
_cell.angle_alpha   90.00
_cell.angle_beta   90.00
_cell.angle_gamma   90.00
#
_symmetry.space_group_name_H-M   'P 1'
#
loop_
_entity.id
_entity.type
_entity.pdbx_description
1 polymer ?
#
loop_
_entity_poly.entity_id
_entity_poly.type
_entity_poly.pdbx_seq_one_letter_code
_entity_poly.pdbx_strand_id
1 'polypeptide(L)'
;MIVGGGIGGLGAALSLRAAGLECVVVEAAAALRPLGVGINLQPHAVRELTELGLGGVLAGLGVETSFMTFADRHGNVILALPRGRSAGYRWPQYSIHRGELQMALLAAVEARGVPVRTGVRFEGFEQDGDGVTVTLRRGGR
;
A
#
# COMPACT_ATOMS: atom_id res chain seq x y z
N MET A 1 1.87 -11.63 13.01
CA MET A 1 1.21 -12.07 11.75
C MET A 1 0.40 -10.90 11.21
N ILE A 2 0.30 -10.74 9.89
CA ILE A 2 -0.52 -9.72 9.23
C ILE A 2 -1.59 -10.43 8.41
N VAL A 3 -2.86 -10.09 8.63
CA VAL A 3 -4.00 -10.61 7.85
C VAL A 3 -4.38 -9.60 6.77
N GLY A 4 -4.12 -9.95 5.51
CA GLY A 4 -4.41 -9.16 4.32
C GLY A 4 -3.15 -8.74 3.55
N GLY A 5 -3.09 -9.10 2.27
CA GLY A 5 -2.03 -8.75 1.31
C GLY A 5 -2.33 -7.49 0.49
N GLY A 6 -3.15 -6.58 1.01
CA GLY A 6 -3.42 -5.28 0.41
C GLY A 6 -2.29 -4.26 0.64
N ILE A 7 -2.46 -3.04 0.13
CA ILE A 7 -1.50 -1.92 0.32
C ILE A 7 -1.14 -1.72 1.80
N GLY A 8 -2.14 -1.72 2.69
CA GLY A 8 -1.90 -1.55 4.13
C GLY A 8 -1.10 -2.68 4.75
N GLY A 9 -1.44 -3.94 4.43
CA GLY A 9 -0.74 -5.10 4.98
C GLY A 9 0.69 -5.23 4.46
N LEU A 10 0.90 -5.00 3.16
CA LEU A 10 2.23 -4.98 2.57
C LEU A 10 3.06 -3.79 3.09
N GLY A 11 2.46 -2.60 3.22
CA GLY A 11 3.11 -1.45 3.84
C GLY A 11 3.53 -1.72 5.29
N ALA A 12 2.64 -2.29 6.10
CA ALA A 12 2.94 -2.70 7.47
C ALA A 12 4.07 -3.74 7.53
N ALA A 13 4.08 -4.71 6.62
CA ALA A 13 5.13 -5.72 6.52
C ALA A 13 6.50 -5.10 6.23
N LEU A 14 6.56 -4.13 5.31
CA LEU A 14 7.79 -3.38 5.02
C LEU A 14 8.29 -2.58 6.22
N SER A 15 7.39 -1.88 6.92
CA SER A 15 7.74 -1.09 8.10
C SER A 15 8.21 -1.97 9.27
N LEU A 16 7.52 -3.08 9.56
CA LEU A 16 7.94 -4.03 10.60
C LEU A 16 9.32 -4.62 10.28
N ARG A 17 9.55 -5.01 9.03
CA ARG A 17 10.85 -5.53 8.63
C ARG A 17 11.95 -4.48 8.72
N ALA A 18 11.67 -3.22 8.38
CA ALA A 18 12.61 -2.11 8.56
C ALA A 18 12.94 -1.85 10.03
N ALA A 19 11.99 -2.09 10.94
CA ALA A 19 12.19 -2.05 12.39
C ALA A 19 12.87 -3.30 12.98
N GLY A 20 13.27 -4.27 12.16
CA GLY A 20 13.91 -5.52 12.61
C GLY A 20 12.93 -6.56 13.18
N LEU A 21 11.63 -6.38 13.00
CA LEU A 21 10.60 -7.30 13.46
C LEU A 21 10.24 -8.33 12.38
N GLU A 22 10.13 -9.59 12.78
CA GLU A 22 9.68 -10.65 11.90
C GLU A 22 8.15 -10.65 11.76
N CYS A 23 7.68 -10.87 10.53
CA CYS A 23 6.26 -11.02 10.26
C CYS A 23 6.01 -11.96 9.08
N VAL A 24 4.77 -12.41 8.97
CA VAL A 24 4.23 -13.16 7.83
C VAL A 24 2.92 -12.52 7.44
N VAL A 25 2.73 -12.32 6.14
CA VAL A 25 1.48 -11.83 5.56
C VAL A 25 0.67 -13.03 5.08
N VAL A 26 -0.60 -13.11 5.45
CA VAL A 26 -1.56 -14.09 4.91
C VAL A 26 -2.64 -13.38 4.11
N GLU A 27 -2.99 -13.91 2.95
CA GLU A 27 -3.98 -13.33 2.04
C GLU A 27 -4.98 -14.41 1.59
N ALA A 28 -6.27 -14.08 1.63
CA ALA A 28 -7.35 -14.99 1.29
C ALA A 28 -7.43 -15.27 -0.22
N ALA A 29 -7.10 -14.31 -1.07
CA ALA A 29 -7.04 -14.51 -2.52
C ALA A 29 -5.96 -15.53 -2.89
N ALA A 30 -6.25 -16.42 -3.85
CA ALA A 30 -5.31 -17.45 -4.29
C ALA A 30 -4.02 -16.87 -4.90
N ALA A 31 -4.12 -15.69 -5.51
CA ALA A 31 -3.00 -14.92 -6.01
C ALA A 31 -3.32 -13.42 -5.90
N LEU A 32 -2.30 -12.62 -5.63
CA LEU A 32 -2.38 -11.16 -5.72
C LEU A 32 -2.35 -10.76 -7.20
N ARG A 33 -3.28 -9.89 -7.61
CA ARG A 33 -3.42 -9.43 -8.99
C ARG A 33 -3.50 -7.90 -8.99
N PRO A 34 -2.95 -7.22 -10.02
CA PRO A 34 -2.98 -5.76 -10.12
C PRO A 34 -4.38 -5.26 -10.52
N LEU A 35 -5.35 -5.38 -9.60
CA LEU A 35 -6.72 -4.92 -9.80
C LEU A 35 -6.90 -3.53 -9.18
N GLY A 36 -7.77 -2.72 -9.79
CA GLY A 36 -8.21 -1.46 -9.22
C GLY A 36 -8.23 -0.34 -10.24
N VAL A 37 -8.26 0.89 -9.71
CA VAL A 37 -8.30 2.13 -10.46
C VAL A 37 -7.22 3.08 -9.93
N GLY A 38 -7.11 4.28 -10.51
CA GLY A 38 -6.24 5.33 -10.00
C GLY A 38 -6.59 5.75 -8.58
N ILE A 39 -5.57 5.91 -7.73
CA ILE A 39 -5.69 6.48 -6.38
C ILE A 39 -4.68 7.60 -6.19
N ASN A 40 -4.93 8.48 -5.22
CA ASN A 40 -4.00 9.54 -4.84
C ASN A 40 -3.19 9.12 -3.61
N LEU A 41 -1.88 9.12 -3.76
CA LEU A 41 -0.92 8.95 -2.67
C LEU A 41 -0.48 10.33 -2.19
N GLN A 42 -0.91 10.68 -0.97
CA GLN A 42 -0.63 11.98 -0.36
C GLN A 42 0.85 12.13 0.03
N PRO A 43 1.37 13.36 0.18
CA PRO A 43 2.79 13.60 0.50
C PRO A 43 3.31 12.85 1.73
N HIS A 44 2.49 12.69 2.76
CA HIS A 44 2.87 11.94 3.96
C HIS A 44 3.03 10.44 3.68
N ALA A 45 2.19 9.85 2.86
CA ALA A 45 2.34 8.45 2.48
C ALA A 45 3.54 8.25 1.52
N VAL A 46 3.78 9.21 0.63
CA VAL A 46 4.99 9.22 -0.22
C VAL A 46 6.26 9.32 0.63
N ARG A 47 6.27 10.13 1.69
CA ARG A 47 7.38 10.18 2.65
C ARG A 47 7.71 8.79 3.19
N GLU A 48 6.74 8.14 3.83
CA GLU A 48 6.96 6.83 4.47
C GLU A 48 7.51 5.80 3.48
N LEU A 49 6.90 5.72 2.29
CA LEU A 49 7.35 4.79 1.26
C LEU A 49 8.72 5.17 0.68
N THR A 50 9.06 6.45 0.62
CA THR A 50 10.39 6.92 0.22
C THR A 50 11.46 6.53 1.24
N GLU A 51 11.16 6.65 2.54
CA GLU A 51 12.05 6.21 3.62
C GLU A 51 12.25 4.69 3.62
N LEU A 52 11.23 3.95 3.16
CA LEU A 52 11.33 2.53 2.85
C LEU A 52 12.00 2.26 1.48
N GLY A 53 12.70 3.21 0.87
CA GLY A 53 13.47 3.01 -0.36
C GLY A 53 12.66 2.90 -1.65
N LEU A 54 11.34 3.17 -1.62
CA LEU A 54 10.46 3.06 -2.78
C LEU A 54 10.27 4.37 -3.54
N GLY A 55 10.97 5.44 -3.17
CA GLY A 55 10.79 6.76 -3.79
C GLY A 55 10.95 6.76 -5.31
N GLY A 56 11.98 6.08 -5.83
CA GLY A 56 12.20 5.94 -7.27
C GLY A 56 11.13 5.08 -7.96
N VAL A 57 10.66 4.02 -7.29
CA VAL A 57 9.58 3.16 -7.81
C VAL A 57 8.27 3.95 -7.92
N LEU A 58 7.93 4.74 -6.91
CA LEU A 58 6.74 5.60 -6.94
C LEU A 58 6.82 6.64 -8.05
N ALA A 59 7.99 7.24 -8.28
CA ALA A 59 8.20 8.20 -9.35
C ALA A 59 8.05 7.59 -10.75
N GLY A 60 8.38 6.31 -10.93
CA GLY A 60 8.21 5.59 -12.19
C GLY A 60 6.78 5.12 -12.46
N LEU A 61 5.99 4.87 -11.41
CA LEU A 61 4.62 4.34 -11.53
C LEU A 61 3.52 5.43 -11.47
N GLY A 62 3.80 6.56 -10.83
CA GLY A 62 2.82 7.61 -10.56
C GLY A 62 3.04 8.88 -11.38
N VAL A 63 1.95 9.61 -11.61
CA VAL A 63 2.01 11.00 -12.11
C VAL A 63 2.14 11.94 -10.93
N GLU A 64 3.17 12.79 -10.90
CA GLU A 64 3.33 13.84 -9.88
C GLU A 64 2.24 14.90 -10.07
N THR A 65 1.18 14.82 -9.26
CA THR A 65 0.01 15.69 -9.35
C THR A 65 0.34 17.06 -8.77
N SER A 66 0.33 18.08 -9.62
CA SER A 66 0.69 19.46 -9.25
C SER A 66 -0.52 20.31 -8.81
N PHE A 67 -1.73 20.01 -9.30
CA PHE A 67 -2.96 20.74 -8.96
C PHE A 67 -4.17 19.82 -8.86
N MET A 68 -5.15 20.23 -8.05
CA MET A 68 -6.51 19.68 -8.04
C MET A 68 -7.47 20.80 -8.39
N THR A 69 -8.27 20.58 -9.42
CA THR A 69 -9.21 21.58 -9.94
C THR A 69 -10.63 21.11 -9.71
N PHE A 70 -11.45 21.98 -9.14
CA PHE A 70 -12.90 21.85 -9.08
C PHE A 70 -13.50 22.74 -10.16
N ALA A 71 -14.30 22.14 -11.04
CA ALA A 71 -14.98 22.83 -12.12
C ALA A 71 -16.50 22.59 -12.01
N ASP A 72 -17.28 23.53 -12.51
CA ASP A 72 -18.72 23.34 -12.69
C ASP A 72 -19.00 22.36 -13.85
N ARG A 73 -20.29 22.06 -14.09
CA ARG A 73 -20.71 21.15 -15.17
C ARG A 73 -20.43 21.67 -16.58
N HIS A 74 -20.08 22.94 -16.73
CA HIS A 74 -19.71 23.58 -18.00
C HIS A 74 -18.19 23.65 -18.21
N GLY A 75 -17.40 23.17 -17.23
CA GLY A 75 -15.95 23.22 -17.27
C GLY A 75 -15.35 24.53 -16.76
N ASN A 76 -16.16 25.45 -16.22
CA ASN A 76 -15.63 26.67 -15.62
C ASN A 76 -14.93 26.32 -14.31
N VAL A 77 -13.69 26.75 -14.14
CA VAL A 77 -12.92 26.50 -12.92
C VAL A 77 -13.49 27.33 -11.77
N ILE A 78 -13.93 26.64 -10.71
CA ILE A 78 -14.40 27.25 -9.46
C ILE A 78 -13.20 27.47 -8.52
N LEU A 79 -12.33 26.46 -8.42
CA LEU A 79 -11.20 26.46 -7.50
C LEU A 79 -10.08 25.58 -8.05
N ALA A 80 -8.84 26.05 -7.97
CA ALA A 80 -7.65 25.26 -8.21
C ALA A 80 -6.74 25.31 -6.98
N LEU A 81 -6.37 24.14 -6.47
CA LEU A 81 -5.51 23.99 -5.29
C LEU A 81 -4.20 23.34 -5.71
N PRO A 82 -3.03 23.92 -5.38
CA PRO A 82 -1.77 23.24 -5.61
C PRO A 82 -1.71 21.95 -4.78
N ARG A 83 -0.93 20.97 -5.24
CA ARG A 83 -0.74 19.65 -4.61
C ARG A 83 0.74 19.28 -4.58
N GLY A 84 1.09 18.35 -3.69
CA GLY A 84 2.47 17.87 -3.56
C GLY A 84 3.47 19.02 -3.37
N ARG A 85 4.55 18.99 -4.16
CA ARG A 85 5.60 20.02 -4.11
C ARG A 85 5.10 21.40 -4.49
N SER A 86 4.15 21.50 -5.42
CA SER A 86 3.54 22.79 -5.80
C SER A 86 2.79 23.45 -4.63
N ALA A 87 2.35 22.67 -3.64
CA ALA A 87 1.73 23.18 -2.41
C ALA A 87 2.73 23.44 -1.27
N GLY A 88 4.04 23.35 -1.53
CA GLY A 88 5.09 23.58 -0.55
C GLY A 88 5.49 22.36 0.29
N TYR A 89 4.98 21.16 -0.02
CA TYR A 89 5.45 19.93 0.63
C TYR A 89 6.83 19.52 0.11
N ARG A 90 7.65 18.91 0.97
CA ARG A 90 8.93 18.30 0.57
C ARG A 90 8.74 17.11 -0.40
N TRP A 91 7.70 16.31 -0.16
CA TRP A 91 7.39 15.12 -0.96
C TRP A 91 6.25 15.42 -1.97
N PRO A 92 6.28 14.77 -3.14
CA PRO A 92 5.22 14.93 -4.13
C PRO A 92 3.92 14.26 -3.69
N GLN A 93 2.83 14.59 -4.39
CA GLN A 93 1.61 13.78 -4.39
C GLN A 93 1.58 12.99 -5.70
N TYR A 94 1.28 11.70 -5.65
CA TYR A 94 1.16 10.88 -6.86
C TYR A 94 -0.29 10.48 -7.13
N SER A 95 -0.72 10.59 -8.37
CA SER A 95 -1.83 9.79 -8.91
C SER A 95 -1.25 8.49 -9.47
N ILE A 96 -1.63 7.34 -8.93
CA ILE A 96 -1.02 6.04 -9.24
C ILE A 96 -2.08 4.95 -9.39
N HIS A 97 -1.86 3.99 -10.30
CA HIS A 97 -2.73 2.83 -10.42
C HIS A 97 -2.63 1.93 -9.18
N ARG A 98 -3.75 1.70 -8.48
CA ARG A 98 -3.76 0.95 -7.21
C ARG A 98 -3.11 -0.43 -7.33
N GLY A 99 -3.42 -1.14 -8.41
CA GLY A 99 -2.90 -2.50 -8.65
C GLY A 99 -1.39 -2.51 -8.82
N GLU A 100 -0.82 -1.50 -9.49
CA GLU A 100 0.63 -1.42 -9.69
C GLU A 100 1.35 -1.05 -8.40
N LEU A 101 0.78 -0.13 -7.61
CA LEU A 101 1.28 0.15 -6.27
C LEU A 101 1.29 -1.11 -5.40
N GLN A 102 0.23 -1.92 -5.43
CA GLN A 102 0.18 -3.18 -4.68
C GLN A 102 1.27 -4.16 -5.13
N MET A 103 1.48 -4.33 -6.44
CA MET A 103 2.51 -5.24 -6.95
C MET A 103 3.93 -4.75 -6.63
N ALA A 104 4.16 -3.44 -6.69
CA ALA A 104 5.43 -2.84 -6.29
C ALA A 104 5.73 -3.07 -4.80
N LEU A 105 4.72 -2.91 -3.94
CA LEU A 105 4.85 -3.21 -2.51
C LEU A 105 5.10 -4.70 -2.28
N LEU A 106 4.40 -5.58 -3.00
CA LEU A 106 4.60 -7.03 -2.90
C LEU A 106 6.04 -7.42 -3.25
N ALA A 107 6.54 -6.93 -4.40
CA ALA A 107 7.92 -7.19 -4.82
C ALA A 107 8.94 -6.71 -3.78
N ALA A 108 8.69 -5.54 -3.16
CA ALA A 108 9.55 -5.02 -2.10
C ALA A 108 9.52 -5.87 -0.82
N VAL A 109 8.35 -6.43 -0.46
CA VAL A 109 8.18 -7.32 0.69
C VAL A 109 8.94 -8.63 0.46
N GLU A 110 8.78 -9.22 -0.73
CA GLU A 110 9.46 -10.46 -1.12
C GLU A 110 10.98 -10.29 -1.21
N ALA A 111 11.46 -9.18 -1.78
CA ALA A 111 12.89 -8.86 -1.86
C ALA A 111 13.55 -8.71 -0.47
N ARG A 112 12.77 -8.39 0.57
CA ARG A 112 13.22 -8.33 1.96
C ARG A 112 13.05 -9.64 2.72
N GLY A 113 12.66 -10.71 2.03
CA GLY A 113 12.49 -12.04 2.61
C GLY A 113 11.33 -12.13 3.59
N VAL A 114 10.31 -11.26 3.47
CA VAL A 114 9.10 -11.35 4.29
C VAL A 114 8.13 -12.33 3.62
N PRO A 115 7.72 -13.43 4.29
CA PRO A 115 6.83 -14.41 3.67
C PRO A 115 5.42 -13.86 3.41
N VAL A 116 4.93 -14.05 2.19
CA VAL A 116 3.54 -13.77 1.80
C VAL A 116 2.86 -15.08 1.40
N ARG A 117 1.79 -15.46 2.10
CA ARG A 117 1.04 -16.70 1.88
C ARG A 117 -0.34 -16.40 1.34
N THR A 118 -0.56 -16.66 0.06
CA THR A 118 -1.87 -16.52 -0.62
C THR A 118 -2.73 -17.77 -0.44
N GLY A 119 -4.03 -17.65 -0.69
CA GLY A 119 -5.01 -18.74 -0.52
C GLY A 119 -5.22 -19.13 0.95
N VAL A 120 -4.90 -18.25 1.89
CA VAL A 120 -5.02 -18.47 3.34
C VAL A 120 -6.03 -17.47 3.89
N ARG A 121 -7.20 -17.96 4.27
CA ARG A 121 -8.27 -17.16 4.83
C ARG A 121 -8.21 -17.18 6.35
N PHE A 122 -8.28 -16.00 6.95
CA PHE A 122 -8.50 -15.84 8.38
C PHE A 122 -9.96 -16.14 8.74
N GLU A 123 -10.18 -16.94 9.80
CA GLU A 123 -11.52 -17.31 10.27
C GLU A 123 -11.82 -16.82 11.68
N GLY A 124 -10.81 -16.69 12.53
CA GLY A 124 -10.98 -16.21 13.90
C GLY A 124 -9.67 -16.18 14.66
N PHE A 125 -9.73 -15.67 15.89
CA PHE A 125 -8.62 -15.69 16.82
C PHE A 125 -9.13 -15.81 18.25
N GLU A 126 -8.28 -16.36 19.10
CA GLU A 126 -8.41 -16.34 20.55
C GLU A 126 -7.16 -15.69 21.13
N GLN A 127 -7.31 -14.98 22.24
CA GLN A 127 -6.23 -14.28 22.91
C GLN A 127 -6.25 -14.61 24.40
N ASP A 128 -5.07 -14.90 24.94
CA ASP A 128 -4.83 -15.11 26.37
C ASP A 128 -3.71 -14.17 26.88
N GLY A 129 -3.17 -14.45 28.06
CA GLY A 129 -2.12 -13.64 28.67
C GLY A 129 -0.76 -13.75 27.97
N ASP A 130 -0.54 -14.81 27.17
CA ASP A 130 0.75 -15.13 26.56
C ASP A 130 0.78 -14.79 25.06
N GLY A 131 -0.38 -14.71 24.40
CA GLY A 131 -0.43 -14.31 23.01
C GLY A 131 -1.77 -14.44 22.30
N VAL A 132 -1.70 -14.49 20.97
CA VAL A 132 -2.85 -14.59 20.07
C VAL A 132 -2.73 -15.86 19.23
N THR A 133 -3.71 -16.75 19.35
CA THR A 133 -3.86 -17.95 18.52
C THR A 133 -4.82 -17.64 17.38
N VAL A 134 -4.41 -17.92 16.14
CA VAL A 134 -5.18 -17.56 14.94
C VAL A 134 -5.63 -18.81 14.18
N THR A 135 -6.93 -18.89 13.89
CA THR A 135 -7.51 -19.95 13.05
C THR A 135 -7.51 -19.52 11.59
N LEU A 136 -6.84 -20.32 10.76
CA LEU A 136 -6.68 -20.08 9.32
C LEU A 136 -7.22 -21.26 8.53
N ARG A 137 -7.96 -20.98 7.46
CA ARG A 137 -8.36 -21.98 6.47
C ARG A 137 -7.55 -21.82 5.19
N ARG A 138 -6.93 -22.91 4.75
CA ARG A 138 -6.22 -22.96 3.47
C ARG A 138 -7.19 -23.40 2.37
N GLY A 139 -7.26 -22.63 1.29
CA GLY A 139 -7.98 -23.04 0.08
C GLY A 139 -7.31 -24.28 -0.53
N GLY A 140 -8.10 -25.33 -0.81
CA GLY A 140 -7.65 -26.47 -1.61
C GLY A 140 -7.31 -26.02 -3.04
N ARG A 141 -6.33 -26.69 -3.64
CA ARG A 141 -6.03 -26.56 -5.07
C ARG A 141 -7.22 -27.01 -5.91
#